data_AF-A0A963W2V7-F1
#
_entry.id   AF-A0A963W2V7-F1
#
_cell.length_a   1.000
_cell.length_b   1.000
_cell.length_c   1.000
_cell.angle_alpha   90.00
_cell.angle_beta   90.00
_cell.angle_gamma   90.00
#
_symmetry.space_group_name_H-M   'P 1'
#
loop_
_entity.id
_entity.type
_entity.pdbx_description
1 polymer ?
#
loop_
_entity_poly.entity_id
_entity_poly.type
_entity_poly.pdbx_seq_one_letter_code
_entity_poly.pdbx_strand_id
1 'polypeptide(L)'
;MTYQQTIAEAGQTIAPNQTSWSGIDAESVARMRLQNRFKTGLDIAKYTAKIMRADMAAYDADPAQYTQSLGCWHGFIGQQKLISIKKHFGTTKRRYLYLSGWMVAALRSEFGPLPDQSMHEKTSVPALIEEL
;
A
#
# COMPACT_ATOMS: atom_id res chain seq x y z
N MET A 1 11.25 9.13 11.42
CA MET A 1 11.94 8.01 12.09
C MET A 1 13.02 7.52 11.13
N THR A 2 14.28 7.80 11.45
CA THR A 2 15.42 7.32 10.66
C THR A 2 15.78 5.90 11.07
N TYR A 3 16.57 5.22 10.24
CA TYR A 3 17.01 3.86 10.56
C TYR A 3 17.77 3.79 11.89
N GLN A 4 18.70 4.72 12.11
CA GLN A 4 19.48 4.81 13.35
C GLN A 4 18.59 5.07 14.59
N GLN A 5 17.55 5.90 14.46
CA GLN A 5 16.58 6.11 15.54
C GLN A 5 15.86 4.83 15.91
N THR A 6 15.39 4.06 14.91
CA THR A 6 14.68 2.80 15.16
C THR A 6 15.57 1.74 15.82
N ILE A 7 16.88 1.70 15.49
CA ILE A 7 17.86 0.83 16.17
C ILE A 7 18.00 1.24 17.64
N ALA A 8 18.17 2.54 17.91
CA ALA A 8 18.33 3.05 19.26
C ALA A 8 17.09 2.74 20.13
N GLU A 9 15.88 2.96 19.60
CA GLU A 9 14.62 2.62 20.27
C GLU A 9 14.50 1.11 20.55
N ALA A 10 14.90 0.26 19.59
CA ALA A 10 14.91 -1.19 19.79
C ALA A 10 15.91 -1.59 20.89
N GLY A 11 17.12 -1.03 20.87
CA GLY A 11 18.13 -1.26 21.91
C GLY A 11 17.67 -0.85 23.30
N GLN A 12 17.03 0.32 23.43
CA GLN A 12 16.43 0.78 24.69
C GLN A 12 15.34 -0.16 25.21
N THR A 13 14.57 -0.79 24.32
CA THR A 13 13.54 -1.75 24.70
C THR A 13 14.13 -3.09 25.16
N ILE A 14 15.25 -3.51 24.54
CA ILE A 14 15.89 -4.80 24.79
C ILE A 14 16.74 -4.77 26.08
N ALA A 15 17.47 -3.68 26.32
CA ALA A 15 18.45 -3.58 27.41
C ALA A 15 17.93 -3.96 28.80
N PRO A 16 16.69 -3.59 29.23
CA PRO A 16 16.16 -3.98 30.54
C PRO A 16 15.93 -5.50 30.70
N ASN A 17 15.84 -6.26 29.60
CA ASN A 17 15.52 -7.69 29.58
C ASN A 17 16.73 -8.55 29.16
N GLN A 18 17.96 -8.02 29.24
CA GLN A 18 19.15 -8.56 28.59
C GLN A 18 19.39 -10.06 28.79
N THR A 19 19.09 -10.61 29.97
CA THR A 19 19.24 -12.04 30.26
C THR A 19 18.25 -12.90 29.48
N SER A 20 16.97 -12.51 29.44
CA SER A 20 15.91 -13.27 28.77
C SER A 20 15.83 -12.98 27.27
N TRP A 21 16.34 -11.82 26.82
CA TRP A 21 16.29 -11.35 25.43
C TRP A 21 17.66 -11.33 24.74
N SER A 22 18.63 -12.09 25.25
CA SER A 22 20.02 -12.13 24.73
C SER A 22 20.13 -12.52 23.25
N GLY A 23 19.14 -13.20 22.68
CA GLY A 23 19.08 -13.56 21.27
C GLY A 23 18.43 -12.52 20.33
N ILE A 24 17.97 -11.37 20.86
CA ILE A 24 17.29 -10.35 20.06
C ILE A 24 18.28 -9.28 19.59
N ASP A 25 18.47 -9.18 18.28
CA ASP A 25 19.29 -8.14 17.65
C ASP A 25 18.47 -6.87 17.34
N ALA A 26 18.92 -5.72 17.88
CA ALA A 26 18.23 -4.44 17.73
C ALA A 26 18.18 -3.97 16.26
N GLU A 27 19.23 -4.27 15.48
CA GLU A 27 19.29 -3.88 14.07
C GLU A 27 18.27 -4.66 13.23
N SER A 28 18.15 -5.97 13.48
CA SER A 28 17.16 -6.85 12.87
C SER A 28 15.74 -6.41 13.18
N VAL A 29 15.45 -6.06 14.45
CA VAL A 29 14.16 -5.49 14.85
C VAL A 29 13.87 -4.19 14.10
N ALA A 30 14.87 -3.31 13.97
CA ALA A 30 14.72 -2.05 13.24
C ALA A 30 14.41 -2.28 11.75
N ARG A 31 15.07 -3.24 11.10
CA ARG A 31 14.79 -3.62 9.70
C ARG A 31 13.35 -4.10 9.54
N MET A 32 12.87 -4.98 10.42
CA MET A 32 11.49 -5.47 10.41
C MET A 32 10.48 -4.31 10.55
N ARG A 33 10.71 -3.39 11.49
CA ARG A 33 9.85 -2.21 11.70
C ARG A 33 9.80 -1.28 10.49
N LEU A 34 10.93 -1.08 9.81
CA LEU A 34 10.99 -0.21 8.63
C LEU A 34 10.39 -0.87 7.37
N GLN A 35 10.55 -2.18 7.22
CA GLN A 35 9.93 -2.95 6.14
C GLN A 35 8.40 -2.95 6.28
N ASN A 36 7.87 -2.89 7.50
CA ASN A 36 6.45 -2.67 7.78
C ASN A 36 6.14 -1.20 8.13
N ARG A 37 6.41 -0.30 7.18
CA ARG A 37 6.23 1.15 7.37
C ARG A 37 4.77 1.53 7.65
N PHE A 38 3.82 0.94 6.93
CA PHE A 38 2.39 1.20 7.08
C PHE A 38 1.77 0.07 7.89
N LYS A 39 1.56 0.32 9.19
CA LYS A 39 1.10 -0.72 10.13
C LYS A 39 -0.39 -1.03 10.00
N THR A 40 -1.16 -0.08 9.49
CA THR A 40 -2.61 -0.20 9.35
C THR A 40 -3.10 0.36 8.02
N GLY A 41 -4.25 -0.10 7.55
CA GLY A 41 -4.91 0.47 6.37
C GLY A 41 -5.23 1.97 6.53
N LEU A 42 -5.50 2.44 7.76
CA LEU A 42 -5.72 3.87 8.01
C LEU A 42 -4.46 4.72 7.82
N ASP A 43 -3.28 4.18 8.08
CA ASP A 43 -2.01 4.87 7.80
C ASP A 43 -1.82 5.04 6.29
N ILE A 44 -2.13 3.99 5.52
CA ILE A 44 -2.10 4.01 4.05
C ILE A 44 -3.10 5.04 3.53
N ALA A 45 -4.36 4.99 3.99
CA ALA A 45 -5.42 5.88 3.55
C ALA A 45 -5.09 7.35 3.82
N LYS A 46 -4.62 7.69 5.03
CA LYS A 46 -4.19 9.07 5.36
C LYS A 46 -3.02 9.53 4.51
N TYR A 47 -2.06 8.65 4.23
CA TYR A 47 -0.90 8.96 3.41
C TYR A 47 -1.27 9.20 1.94
N THR A 48 -2.04 8.29 1.33
CA THR A 48 -2.44 8.38 -0.08
C THR A 48 -3.46 9.49 -0.32
N ALA A 49 -4.36 9.78 0.62
CA ALA A 49 -5.28 10.92 0.53
C ALA A 49 -4.54 12.25 0.42
N LYS A 50 -3.44 12.44 1.16
CA LYS A 50 -2.60 13.63 1.05
C LYS A 50 -1.94 13.74 -0.33
N ILE A 51 -1.47 12.63 -0.89
CA ILE A 51 -0.89 12.59 -2.25
C ILE A 51 -1.92 13.02 -3.28
N MET A 52 -3.13 12.44 -3.24
CA MET A 52 -4.20 12.79 -4.18
C MET A 52 -4.56 14.28 -4.10
N ARG A 53 -4.68 14.84 -2.89
CA ARG A 53 -4.95 16.28 -2.71
C ARG A 53 -3.84 17.17 -3.29
N ALA A 54 -2.57 16.78 -3.13
CA ALA A 54 -1.46 17.52 -3.70
C ALA A 54 -1.46 17.44 -5.25
N ASP A 55 -1.77 16.26 -5.80
CA ASP A 55 -1.85 16.07 -7.26
C ASP A 55 -3.05 16.81 -7.87
N MET A 56 -4.20 16.89 -7.17
CA MET A 56 -5.34 17.73 -7.57
C MET A 56 -4.93 19.22 -7.65
N ALA A 57 -4.29 19.75 -6.61
CA ALA A 57 -3.82 21.14 -6.62
C ALA A 57 -2.79 21.41 -7.73
N ALA A 58 -1.96 20.42 -8.06
CA ALA A 58 -1.01 20.53 -9.17
C ALA A 58 -1.72 20.57 -10.53
N TYR A 59 -2.80 19.80 -10.70
CA TYR A 59 -3.62 19.81 -11.91
C TYR A 59 -4.41 21.11 -12.07
N ASP A 60 -4.98 21.64 -10.97
CA ASP A 60 -5.69 22.92 -10.98
C ASP A 60 -4.77 24.07 -11.43
N ALA A 61 -3.48 24.01 -11.06
CA ALA A 61 -2.47 24.98 -11.47
C ALA A 61 -1.95 24.75 -12.91
N ASP A 62 -1.85 23.51 -13.35
CA ASP A 62 -1.40 23.12 -14.69
C ASP A 62 -2.08 21.79 -15.12
N PRO A 63 -3.03 21.83 -16.08
CA PRO A 63 -3.72 20.64 -16.56
C PRO A 63 -2.81 19.57 -17.18
N ALA A 64 -1.58 19.92 -17.60
CA ALA A 64 -0.61 18.93 -18.05
C ALA A 64 -0.12 18.01 -16.92
N GLN A 65 -0.34 18.37 -15.65
CA GLN A 65 0.02 17.59 -14.46
C GLN A 65 -1.07 16.60 -14.05
N TYR A 66 -1.75 15.98 -15.01
CA TYR A 66 -2.78 14.98 -14.77
C TYR A 66 -2.22 13.67 -14.18
N THR A 67 -3.14 12.81 -13.73
CA THR A 67 -2.83 11.52 -13.10
C THR A 67 -3.37 10.36 -13.92
N GLN A 68 -2.77 9.18 -13.79
CA GLN A 68 -3.19 7.99 -14.54
C GLN A 68 -3.26 6.75 -13.64
N SER A 69 -4.13 5.82 -14.01
CA SER A 69 -4.26 4.53 -13.37
C SER A 69 -4.62 3.45 -14.40
N LEU A 70 -4.52 2.20 -13.95
CA LEU A 70 -5.03 1.03 -14.65
C LEU A 70 -5.76 0.18 -13.61
N GLY A 71 -6.83 -0.47 -14.04
CA GLY A 71 -7.55 -1.45 -13.23
C GLY A 71 -6.62 -2.60 -12.82
N CYS A 72 -6.63 -2.96 -11.53
CA CYS A 72 -5.96 -4.16 -11.04
C CYS A 72 -6.97 -5.05 -10.32
N TRP A 73 -7.19 -6.26 -10.84
CA TRP A 73 -8.18 -7.21 -10.30
C TRP A 73 -7.61 -8.13 -9.22
N HIS A 74 -6.30 -8.07 -8.96
CA HIS A 74 -5.60 -8.86 -7.94
C HIS A 74 -4.37 -8.11 -7.41
N GLY A 75 -4.01 -8.33 -6.15
CA GLY A 75 -2.87 -7.73 -5.46
C GLY A 75 -1.56 -7.90 -6.23
N PHE A 76 -1.31 -9.12 -6.71
CA PHE A 76 -0.14 -9.42 -7.55
C PHE A 76 -0.06 -8.57 -8.83
N ILE A 77 -1.19 -8.32 -9.50
CA ILE A 77 -1.22 -7.47 -10.70
C ILE A 77 -0.91 -6.02 -10.33
N GLY A 78 -1.48 -5.52 -9.23
CA GLY A 78 -1.16 -4.20 -8.69
C GLY A 78 0.33 -4.07 -8.33
N GLN A 79 0.89 -5.07 -7.66
CA GLN A 79 2.29 -5.12 -7.27
C GLN A 79 3.21 -5.06 -8.50
N GLN A 80 2.98 -5.92 -9.50
CA GLN A 80 3.79 -5.93 -10.74
C GLN A 80 3.67 -4.61 -11.50
N LYS A 81 2.48 -3.99 -11.52
CA LYS A 81 2.30 -2.66 -12.12
C LYS A 81 3.20 -1.62 -11.46
N LEU A 82 3.22 -1.55 -10.12
CA LEU A 82 4.02 -0.56 -9.39
C LEU A 82 5.52 -0.83 -9.49
N ILE A 83 5.94 -2.11 -9.47
CA ILE A 83 7.34 -2.50 -9.70
C ILE A 83 7.79 -2.05 -11.10
N SER A 84 7.00 -2.34 -12.13
CA SER A 84 7.27 -1.92 -13.52
C SER A 84 7.36 -0.39 -13.63
N ILE A 85 6.43 0.34 -13.00
CA ILE A 85 6.45 1.81 -12.99
C ILE A 85 7.77 2.34 -12.41
N LYS A 86 8.19 1.82 -11.26
CA LYS A 86 9.45 2.24 -10.63
C LYS A 86 10.66 1.88 -11.49
N LYS A 87 10.66 0.68 -12.09
CA LYS A 87 11.75 0.20 -12.96
C LYS A 87 11.96 1.09 -14.18
N HIS A 88 10.88 1.48 -14.86
CA HIS A 88 10.96 2.14 -16.16
C HIS A 88 10.80 3.66 -16.10
N PHE A 89 10.11 4.20 -15.09
CA PHE A 89 9.85 5.65 -14.97
C PHE A 89 10.46 6.29 -13.72
N GLY A 90 11.10 5.50 -12.84
CA GLY A 90 11.84 5.99 -11.66
C GLY A 90 10.98 6.53 -10.50
N THR A 91 9.71 6.84 -10.73
CA THR A 91 8.81 7.42 -9.72
C THR A 91 7.37 6.93 -9.86
N THR A 92 6.67 6.87 -8.73
CA THR A 92 5.23 6.56 -8.67
C THR A 92 4.35 7.82 -8.67
N LYS A 93 4.94 9.02 -8.67
CA LYS A 93 4.21 10.30 -8.64
C LYS A 93 3.14 10.34 -9.74
N ARG A 94 1.88 10.66 -9.41
CA ARG A 94 0.72 10.71 -10.34
C ARG A 94 0.33 9.38 -11.02
N ARG A 95 0.79 8.24 -10.49
CA ARG A 95 0.38 6.90 -10.94
C ARG A 95 -0.39 6.21 -9.81
N TYR A 96 -1.63 5.83 -10.07
CA TYR A 96 -2.52 5.25 -9.07
C TYR A 96 -2.94 3.82 -9.40
N LEU A 97 -3.51 3.14 -8.39
CA LEU A 97 -4.31 1.93 -8.57
C LEU A 97 -5.76 2.32 -8.84
N TYR A 98 -6.44 1.57 -9.71
CA TYR A 98 -7.89 1.64 -9.87
C TYR A 98 -8.48 0.28 -9.55
N LEU A 99 -9.50 0.28 -8.70
CA LEU A 99 -10.25 -0.92 -8.34
C LEU A 99 -11.58 -0.86 -9.08
N SER A 100 -11.74 -1.75 -10.05
CA SER A 100 -12.94 -1.79 -10.91
C SER A 100 -13.99 -2.71 -10.30
N GLY A 101 -15.18 -2.19 -9.98
CA GLY A 101 -16.32 -2.98 -9.52
C GLY A 101 -16.72 -4.07 -10.54
N TRP A 102 -16.62 -3.74 -11.83
CA TRP A 102 -16.83 -4.71 -12.91
C TRP A 102 -15.86 -5.91 -12.82
N MET A 103 -14.57 -5.65 -12.59
CA MET A 103 -13.59 -6.75 -12.47
C MET A 103 -13.76 -7.54 -11.18
N VAL A 104 -14.24 -6.90 -10.10
CA VAL A 104 -14.62 -7.61 -8.88
C VAL A 104 -15.77 -8.58 -9.17
N ALA A 105 -16.84 -8.10 -9.80
CA ALA A 105 -17.99 -8.94 -10.17
C ALA A 105 -17.57 -10.11 -11.09
N ALA A 106 -16.72 -9.84 -12.09
CA ALA A 106 -16.31 -10.83 -13.07
C ALA A 106 -15.31 -11.86 -12.54
N LEU A 107 -14.44 -11.52 -11.58
CA LEU A 107 -13.26 -12.32 -11.25
C LEU A 107 -13.05 -12.62 -9.75
N ARG A 108 -13.76 -11.93 -8.85
CA ARG A 108 -13.48 -11.98 -7.40
C ARG A 108 -14.65 -12.43 -6.53
N SER A 109 -15.83 -12.57 -7.14
CA SER A 109 -17.03 -13.10 -6.52
C SER A 109 -16.87 -14.57 -6.14
N GLU A 110 -17.27 -14.96 -4.93
CA GLU A 110 -17.35 -16.37 -4.50
C GLU A 110 -18.34 -17.17 -5.35
N PHE A 111 -19.30 -16.50 -6.00
CA PHE A 111 -20.27 -17.11 -6.92
C PHE A 111 -19.69 -17.39 -8.32
N GLY A 112 -18.41 -17.10 -8.55
CA GLY A 112 -17.82 -17.09 -9.90
C GLY A 112 -18.22 -15.83 -10.68
N PRO A 113 -18.01 -15.81 -12.02
CA PRO A 113 -18.23 -14.61 -12.83
C PRO A 113 -19.68 -14.11 -12.83
N LEU A 114 -19.86 -12.85 -12.45
CA LEU A 114 -21.16 -12.15 -12.46
C LEU A 114 -21.12 -10.92 -13.39
N PRO A 115 -22.27 -10.48 -13.93
CA PRO A 115 -22.37 -9.19 -14.59
C PRO A 115 -22.21 -8.05 -13.57
N ASP A 116 -21.86 -6.86 -14.06
CA ASP A 116 -21.66 -5.66 -13.25
C ASP A 116 -22.98 -5.02 -12.82
N GLN A 117 -23.64 -5.70 -11.87
CA GLN A 117 -24.95 -5.35 -11.32
C GLN A 117 -24.94 -5.41 -9.79
N SER A 118 -23.76 -5.32 -9.16
CA SER A 118 -23.59 -5.32 -7.70
C SER A 118 -24.20 -6.54 -6.98
N MET A 119 -24.19 -7.71 -7.62
CA MET A 119 -24.78 -8.95 -7.09
C MET A 119 -23.80 -9.82 -6.29
N HIS A 120 -22.49 -9.56 -6.40
CA HIS A 120 -21.48 -10.26 -5.60
C HIS A 120 -21.55 -9.82 -4.13
N GLU A 121 -20.98 -10.64 -3.25
CA GLU A 121 -20.79 -10.31 -1.85
C GLU A 121 -20.03 -8.98 -1.71
N LYS A 122 -20.62 -7.98 -1.06
CA LYS A 122 -20.04 -6.64 -0.99
C LYS A 122 -18.65 -6.60 -0.33
N THR A 123 -18.28 -7.64 0.41
CA THR A 123 -16.98 -7.81 1.07
C THR A 123 -15.83 -8.08 0.10
N SER A 124 -16.07 -8.55 -1.13
CA SER A 124 -14.99 -8.76 -2.11
C SER A 124 -14.32 -7.44 -2.52
N VAL A 125 -15.04 -6.31 -2.48
CA VAL A 125 -14.50 -4.99 -2.77
C VAL A 125 -13.43 -4.56 -1.74
N PRO A 126 -13.74 -4.43 -0.43
CA PRO A 126 -12.74 -4.08 0.57
C PRO A 126 -11.67 -5.17 0.73
N ALA A 127 -11.98 -6.45 0.51
CA ALA A 127 -10.97 -7.51 0.52
C ALA A 127 -9.91 -7.30 -0.57
N LEU A 128 -10.31 -6.89 -1.78
CA LEU A 128 -9.35 -6.53 -2.83
C LEU A 128 -8.56 -5.25 -2.49
N ILE A 129 -9.14 -4.29 -1.77
CA ILE A 129 -8.39 -3.12 -1.28
C ILE A 129 -7.29 -3.53 -0.31
N GLU A 130 -7.58 -4.45 0.61
CA GLU A 130 -6.60 -4.93 1.59
C GLU A 130 -5.51 -5.80 0.96
N GLU A 131 -5.84 -6.56 -0.07
CA GLU A 131 -4.89 -7.38 -0.83
C GLU A 131 -3.89 -6.55 -1.68
N LEU A 132 -4.29 -5.34 -2.11
CA LEU A 132 -3.52 -4.43 -2.99
C LEU A 132 -2.55 -3.52 -2.21
#